data_AF-A0A5J9VDT8-F1
#
_entry.id   AF-A0A5J9VDT8-F1
#
_cell.length_a   1.000
_cell.length_b   1.000
_cell.length_c   1.000
_cell.angle_alpha   90.00
_cell.angle_beta   90.00
_cell.angle_gamma   90.00
#
_symmetry.space_group_name_H-M   'P 1'
#
loop_
_entity.id
_entity.type
_entity.pdbx_description
1 polymer ?
#
loop_
_entity_poly.entity_id
_entity_poly.type
_entity_poly.pdbx_seq_one_letter_code
_entity_poly.pdbx_strand_id
1 'polypeptide(L)'
;MRVFMTVCDLVLMNSFEFSEKNNNYDIDECTRPKEYLCYGICINYPGTFGCNCPNGNYGNSFTNGGCRSVKDSHIGLIIGLGIGGGAVLVLVGLGFPIINRENKQLKTNRLKQYSFNGNHALLMEKLKQHNMNDIGENMILTLNDIEKATNNFDTDWI
;
A
#
# COMPACT_ATOMS: atom_id res chain seq x y z
N MET A 1 11.93 -89.44 -27.46
CA MET A 1 11.29 -88.49 -28.39
C MET A 1 12.09 -87.20 -28.31
N ARG A 2 12.99 -86.97 -29.28
CA ARG A 2 13.95 -85.86 -29.27
C ARG A 2 13.20 -84.59 -29.70
N VAL A 3 12.95 -83.68 -28.78
CA VAL A 3 12.52 -82.33 -29.11
C VAL A 3 13.80 -81.52 -29.37
N PHE A 4 13.94 -81.03 -30.59
CA PHE A 4 15.06 -80.20 -31.03
C PHE A 4 15.12 -78.93 -30.16
N MET A 5 16.12 -78.82 -29.28
CA MET A 5 16.51 -77.52 -28.73
C MET A 5 17.24 -76.76 -29.83
N THR A 6 16.62 -75.69 -30.34
CA THR A 6 17.23 -74.81 -31.32
C THR A 6 18.37 -74.03 -30.66
N VAL A 7 19.41 -73.63 -31.39
CA VAL A 7 20.49 -72.79 -30.84
C VAL A 7 19.93 -71.51 -30.19
N CYS A 8 18.80 -71.01 -30.69
CA CYS A 8 18.05 -69.89 -30.10
C CYS A 8 17.52 -70.20 -28.69
N ASP A 9 17.04 -71.43 -28.44
CA ASP A 9 16.51 -71.86 -27.14
C ASP A 9 17.64 -72.07 -26.12
N LEU A 10 18.81 -72.55 -26.57
CA LEU A 10 20.04 -72.58 -25.76
C LEU A 10 20.53 -71.17 -25.42
N VAL A 11 20.48 -70.24 -26.37
CA VAL A 11 20.85 -68.83 -26.13
C VAL A 11 19.85 -68.16 -25.18
N LEU A 12 18.55 -68.44 -25.31
CA LEU A 12 17.50 -67.93 -24.43
C LEU A 12 17.58 -68.50 -23.00
N MET A 13 17.83 -69.80 -22.84
CA MET A 13 18.07 -70.40 -21.52
C MET A 13 19.37 -69.86 -20.87
N ASN A 14 20.44 -69.68 -21.64
CA ASN A 14 21.69 -69.09 -21.13
C ASN A 14 21.58 -67.59 -20.80
N SER A 15 20.73 -66.82 -21.50
CA SER A 15 20.49 -65.41 -21.18
C SER A 15 19.53 -65.22 -20.01
N PHE A 16 18.64 -66.17 -19.75
CA PHE A 16 17.80 -66.20 -18.55
C PHE A 16 18.59 -66.65 -17.30
N GLU A 17 19.44 -67.68 -17.41
CA GLU A 17 20.35 -68.10 -16.31
C GLU A 17 21.46 -67.07 -16.01
N PHE A 18 21.87 -66.24 -17.00
CA PHE A 18 22.84 -65.16 -16.77
C PHE A 18 22.28 -64.04 -15.89
N SER A 19 20.96 -63.88 -15.83
CA SER A 19 20.31 -62.89 -14.94
C SER A 19 20.19 -63.36 -13.50
N GLU A 20 20.25 -64.66 -13.22
CA GLU A 20 20.05 -65.24 -11.88
C GLU A 20 21.36 -65.62 -11.15
N LYS A 21 22.52 -65.52 -11.83
CA LYS A 21 23.85 -65.80 -11.24
C LYS A 21 24.66 -64.56 -10.83
N ASN A 22 24.03 -63.40 -10.69
CA ASN A 22 24.59 -62.32 -9.89
C ASN A 22 23.79 -62.24 -8.60
N ASN A 23 24.39 -62.72 -7.51
CA ASN A 23 23.90 -62.52 -6.15
C ASN A 23 23.97 -61.02 -5.88
N ASN A 24 22.98 -60.26 -6.37
CA ASN A 24 23.00 -58.80 -6.40
C ASN A 24 22.52 -58.28 -5.06
N TYR A 25 23.36 -58.43 -4.04
CA TYR A 25 23.16 -57.75 -2.78
C TYR A 25 23.29 -56.26 -3.03
N ASP A 26 22.18 -55.55 -2.87
CA ASP A 26 22.17 -54.09 -2.85
C ASP A 26 23.11 -53.59 -1.74
N ILE A 27 23.98 -52.64 -2.09
CA ILE A 27 24.95 -52.08 -1.15
C ILE A 27 24.26 -50.92 -0.44
N ASP A 28 24.12 -50.99 0.88
CA ASP A 28 23.59 -49.85 1.64
C ASP A 28 24.64 -48.73 1.77
N GLU A 29 24.58 -47.72 0.89
CA GLU A 29 25.51 -46.60 0.90
C GLU A 29 25.38 -45.73 2.17
N CYS A 30 24.21 -45.72 2.81
CA CYS A 30 23.95 -44.91 4.00
C CYS A 30 24.68 -45.42 5.25
N THR A 31 25.12 -46.69 5.24
CA THR A 31 25.99 -47.24 6.29
C THR A 31 27.47 -46.86 6.11
N ARG A 32 27.83 -46.28 4.96
CA ARG A 32 29.23 -46.00 4.56
C ARG A 32 29.45 -44.51 4.20
N PRO A 33 29.21 -43.57 5.14
CA PRO A 33 29.26 -42.13 4.87
C PRO A 33 30.65 -41.59 4.50
N LYS A 34 31.73 -42.35 4.76
CA LYS A 34 33.10 -42.00 4.34
C LYS A 34 33.35 -42.25 2.86
N GLU A 35 32.62 -43.20 2.27
CA GLU A 35 32.78 -43.62 0.88
C GLU A 35 31.71 -42.97 -0.01
N TYR A 36 30.51 -42.78 0.54
CA TYR A 36 29.38 -42.13 -0.12
C TYR A 36 29.07 -40.82 0.60
N LEU A 37 29.45 -39.71 -0.05
CA LEU A 37 29.29 -38.37 0.50
C LEU A 37 27.80 -37.97 0.53
N CYS A 38 27.25 -37.86 1.74
CA CYS A 38 25.93 -37.29 1.97
C CYS A 38 25.94 -36.46 3.27
N TYR A 39 25.63 -35.17 3.17
CA TYR A 39 25.60 -34.22 4.28
C TYR A 39 24.18 -33.87 4.74
N GLY A 40 23.19 -34.62 4.23
CA GLY A 40 21.78 -34.51 4.57
C GLY A 40 21.19 -35.82 5.10
N ILE A 41 19.91 -36.03 4.86
CA ILE A 41 19.19 -37.28 5.14
C ILE A 41 19.50 -38.25 4.00
N CYS A 42 20.20 -39.35 4.33
CA CYS A 42 20.49 -40.43 3.39
C CYS A 42 19.33 -41.43 3.35
N ILE A 43 18.99 -41.90 2.14
CA ILE A 43 17.94 -42.89 1.89
C ILE A 43 18.50 -43.95 0.93
N ASN A 44 18.58 -45.20 1.37
CA ASN A 44 19.03 -46.31 0.53
C ASN A 44 17.91 -46.75 -0.43
N TYR A 45 18.23 -47.00 -1.69
CA TYR A 45 17.33 -47.55 -2.70
C TYR A 45 17.99 -48.76 -3.38
N PRO A 46 17.20 -49.70 -3.93
CA PRO A 46 17.77 -50.78 -4.72
C PRO A 46 18.58 -50.24 -5.92
N GLY A 47 19.90 -50.45 -5.89
CA GLY A 47 20.87 -50.06 -6.89
C GLY A 47 21.41 -48.62 -6.76
N THR A 48 20.96 -47.82 -5.79
CA THR A 48 21.41 -46.42 -5.62
C THR A 48 21.01 -45.82 -4.28
N PHE A 49 21.42 -44.58 -4.00
CA PHE A 49 20.99 -43.85 -2.81
C PHE A 49 20.53 -42.43 -3.11
N GLY A 50 19.60 -41.94 -2.31
CA GLY A 50 19.20 -40.54 -2.25
C GLY A 50 19.86 -39.80 -1.10
N CYS A 51 20.14 -38.52 -1.30
CA CYS A 51 20.58 -37.62 -0.25
C CYS A 51 19.76 -36.32 -0.31
N ASN A 52 19.03 -35.99 0.76
CA ASN A 52 18.11 -34.84 0.79
C ASN A 52 18.43 -33.88 1.93
N CYS A 53 18.18 -32.58 1.73
CA CYS A 53 18.25 -31.63 2.85
C CYS A 53 17.12 -31.89 3.86
N PRO A 54 17.35 -31.64 5.17
CA PRO A 54 16.32 -31.76 6.19
C PRO A 54 15.18 -30.76 5.97
N ASN A 55 14.00 -31.05 6.53
CA ASN A 55 12.81 -30.22 6.39
C ASN A 55 13.09 -28.76 6.74
N GLY A 56 12.65 -27.83 5.88
CA GLY A 56 12.92 -26.40 6.02
C GLY A 56 14.29 -25.96 5.49
N ASN A 57 15.12 -26.87 4.98
CA ASN A 57 16.39 -26.55 4.34
C ASN A 57 16.38 -26.92 2.85
N TYR A 58 17.12 -26.16 2.04
CA TYR A 58 17.24 -26.33 0.60
C TYR A 58 18.70 -26.21 0.15
N GLY A 59 19.04 -26.76 -1.01
CA GLY A 59 20.38 -26.68 -1.60
C GLY A 59 20.97 -28.04 -1.92
N ASN A 60 22.29 -28.11 -2.02
CA ASN A 60 23.00 -29.34 -2.41
C ASN A 60 23.38 -30.17 -1.17
N SER A 61 22.73 -31.32 -1.01
CA SER A 61 22.95 -32.26 0.10
C SER A 61 24.24 -33.09 -0.02
N PHE A 62 24.90 -33.10 -1.19
CA PHE A 62 26.18 -33.78 -1.42
C PHE A 62 27.40 -32.91 -1.09
N THR A 63 27.18 -31.63 -0.79
CA THR A 63 28.24 -30.68 -0.45
C THR A 63 28.20 -30.35 1.03
N ASN A 64 29.37 -30.30 1.67
CA ASN A 64 29.46 -29.89 3.07
C ASN A 64 28.91 -28.45 3.23
N GLY A 65 27.93 -28.26 4.11
CA GLY A 65 27.24 -26.99 4.28
C GLY A 65 26.37 -26.55 3.09
N GLY A 66 26.06 -27.45 2.16
CA GLY A 66 25.27 -27.13 0.97
C GLY A 66 23.76 -26.97 1.23
N CYS A 67 23.25 -27.49 2.35
CA CYS A 67 21.88 -27.26 2.81
C CYS A 67 21.77 -25.96 3.61
N ARG A 68 20.85 -25.08 3.20
CA ARG A 68 20.59 -23.76 3.80
C ARG A 68 19.18 -23.70 4.34
N SER A 69 18.99 -23.14 5.53
CA SER A 69 17.66 -22.95 6.13
C SER A 69 16.88 -21.84 5.43
N VAL A 70 15.60 -22.09 5.15
CA VAL A 70 14.64 -21.03 4.83
C VAL A 70 14.53 -20.16 6.08
N LYS A 71 15.10 -18.96 6.03
CA LYS A 71 14.83 -17.95 7.06
C LYS A 71 13.44 -17.41 6.75
N ASP A 72 12.47 -17.64 7.64
CA ASP A 72 11.11 -17.06 7.58
C ASP A 72 11.11 -15.53 7.83
N SER A 73 12.05 -14.81 7.23
CA SER A 73 12.21 -13.36 7.38
C SER A 73 10.99 -12.57 6.89
N HIS A 74 10.11 -13.20 6.12
CA HIS A 74 8.90 -12.55 5.59
C HIS A 74 7.72 -12.58 6.56
N ILE A 75 7.67 -13.51 7.51
CA ILE A 75 6.55 -13.61 8.46
C ILE A 75 6.54 -12.41 9.40
N GLY A 76 7.71 -11.97 9.88
CA GLY A 76 7.83 -10.78 10.73
C GLY A 76 7.43 -9.47 10.04
N LEU A 77 7.70 -9.35 8.73
CA LEU A 77 7.35 -8.17 7.94
C LEU A 77 5.84 -8.08 7.67
N ILE A 78 5.19 -9.22 7.40
CA ILE A 78 3.74 -9.30 7.20
C ILE A 78 2.97 -8.91 8.47
N ILE A 79 3.41 -9.42 9.64
CA ILE A 79 2.78 -9.09 10.94
C ILE A 79 2.97 -7.60 11.28
N GLY A 80 4.17 -7.05 11.01
CA GLY A 80 4.48 -5.64 11.26
C GLY A 80 3.66 -4.65 10.42
N LEU A 81 3.41 -4.97 9.15
CA LEU A 81 2.61 -4.11 8.26
C LEU A 81 1.10 -4.18 8.54
N GLY A 82 0.60 -5.32 9.03
CA GLY A 82 -0.83 -5.49 9.32
C GLY A 82 -1.32 -4.56 10.43
N ILE A 83 -0.68 -4.58 11.60
CA ILE A 83 -1.11 -3.82 12.77
C ILE A 83 -0.71 -2.33 12.66
N GLY A 84 0.48 -2.04 12.11
CA GLY A 84 0.98 -0.67 11.99
C GLY A 84 0.35 0.11 10.83
N GLY A 85 0.12 -0.53 9.68
CA GLY A 85 -0.40 0.14 8.48
C GLY A 85 -1.87 0.51 8.59
N GLY A 86 -2.69 -0.35 9.19
CA GLY A 86 -4.13 -0.12 9.31
C GLY A 86 -4.51 1.11 10.13
N ALA A 87 -3.87 1.32 11.28
CA ALA A 87 -4.16 2.45 12.16
C ALA A 87 -3.81 3.80 11.52
N VAL A 88 -2.67 3.87 10.81
CA VAL A 88 -2.24 5.09 10.11
C VAL A 88 -3.18 5.45 8.97
N LEU A 89 -3.63 4.46 8.19
CA LEU A 89 -4.56 4.68 7.08
C LEU A 89 -5.92 5.20 7.56
N VAL A 90 -6.43 4.73 8.70
CA VAL A 90 -7.70 5.22 9.28
C VAL A 90 -7.56 6.67 9.76
N LEU A 91 -6.48 7.01 10.45
CA LEU A 91 -6.23 8.38 10.93
C LEU A 91 -6.08 9.36 9.77
N VAL A 92 -5.36 8.98 8.70
CA VAL A 92 -5.23 9.82 7.51
C VAL A 92 -6.55 9.90 6.75
N GLY A 93 -7.24 8.77 6.53
CA GLY A 93 -8.47 8.71 5.76
C GLY A 93 -9.62 9.53 6.36
N LEU A 94 -9.75 9.56 7.70
CA LEU A 94 -10.78 10.34 8.38
C LEU A 94 -10.31 11.75 8.78
N GLY A 95 -9.08 11.90 9.27
CA GLY A 95 -8.55 13.18 9.74
C GLY A 95 -8.30 14.17 8.60
N PHE A 96 -7.72 13.71 7.49
CA PHE A 96 -7.38 14.56 6.34
C PHE A 96 -8.58 15.30 5.72
N PRO A 97 -9.72 14.65 5.41
CA PRO A 97 -10.86 15.35 4.83
C PRO A 97 -11.52 16.35 5.79
N ILE A 98 -11.53 16.08 7.11
CA ILE A 98 -12.10 17.00 8.11
C ILE A 98 -11.27 18.29 8.15
N ILE A 99 -9.95 18.17 8.32
CA ILE A 99 -9.02 19.31 8.38
C ILE A 99 -9.09 20.14 7.08
N ASN A 100 -9.15 19.47 5.92
CA ASN A 100 -9.25 20.19 4.64
C ASN A 100 -10.58 20.91 4.45
N ARG A 101 -11.70 20.37 4.96
CA ARG A 101 -13.00 21.04 4.91
C ARG A 101 -12.99 22.33 5.73
N GLU A 102 -12.49 22.29 6.95
CA GLU A 102 -12.39 23.48 7.81
C GLU A 102 -11.48 24.55 7.19
N ASN A 103 -10.29 24.14 6.71
CA ASN A 103 -9.38 25.06 6.04
C ASN A 103 -9.99 25.69 4.77
N LYS A 104 -10.78 24.92 4.01
CA LYS A 104 -11.49 25.45 2.84
C LYS A 104 -12.58 26.44 3.25
N GLN A 105 -13.35 26.13 4.29
CA GLN A 105 -14.39 27.02 4.84
C GLN A 105 -13.79 28.34 5.31
N LEU A 106 -12.69 28.29 6.07
CA LEU A 106 -11.97 29.47 6.54
C LEU A 106 -11.46 30.34 5.39
N LYS A 107 -10.90 29.72 4.33
CA LYS A 107 -10.46 30.45 3.13
C LYS A 107 -11.64 31.11 2.41
N THR A 108 -12.75 30.40 2.23
CA THR A 108 -13.95 30.98 1.60
C THR A 108 -14.53 32.13 2.42
N ASN A 109 -14.54 32.03 3.75
CA ASN A 109 -15.04 33.08 4.62
C ASN A 109 -14.12 34.30 4.62
N ARG A 110 -12.80 34.12 4.62
CA ARG A 110 -11.83 35.22 4.48
C ARG A 110 -11.96 35.92 3.12
N LEU A 111 -12.12 35.17 2.02
CA LEU A 111 -12.32 35.75 0.70
C LEU A 111 -13.66 36.48 0.57
N LYS A 112 -14.73 35.94 1.17
CA LYS A 112 -16.03 36.62 1.26
C LYS A 112 -15.93 37.90 2.07
N GLN A 113 -15.25 37.87 3.21
CA GLN A 113 -15.04 39.05 4.04
C GLN A 113 -14.18 40.11 3.34
N TYR A 114 -13.15 39.68 2.60
CA TYR A 114 -12.32 40.56 1.78
C TYR A 114 -13.13 41.19 0.63
N SER A 115 -13.91 40.39 -0.10
CA SER A 115 -14.80 40.88 -1.17
C SER A 115 -15.91 41.79 -0.63
N PHE A 116 -16.44 41.49 0.56
CA PHE A 116 -17.44 42.32 1.22
C PHE A 116 -16.87 43.66 1.67
N ASN A 117 -15.68 43.69 2.27
CA ASN A 117 -15.04 44.92 2.72
C ASN A 117 -14.66 45.84 1.55
N GLY A 118 -14.20 45.27 0.42
CA GLY A 118 -13.95 46.03 -0.81
C GLY A 118 -15.23 46.62 -1.41
N ASN A 119 -16.29 45.81 -1.52
CA ASN A 119 -17.58 46.29 -2.05
C ASN A 119 -18.25 47.32 -1.12
N HIS A 120 -18.11 47.17 0.20
CA HIS A 120 -18.68 48.08 1.19
C HIS A 120 -17.96 49.43 1.22
N ALA A 121 -16.62 49.45 1.14
CA ALA A 121 -15.86 50.69 1.03
C ALA A 121 -16.20 51.47 -0.26
N LEU A 122 -16.31 50.76 -1.39
CA LEU A 122 -16.70 51.34 -2.67
C LEU A 122 -18.17 51.83 -2.67
N LEU A 123 -19.08 51.10 -2.03
CA LEU A 123 -20.48 51.49 -1.89
C LEU A 123 -20.62 52.77 -1.08
N MET A 124 -19.87 52.89 0.02
CA MET A 124 -19.85 54.09 0.86
C MET A 124 -19.30 55.30 0.09
N GLU A 125 -18.28 55.11 -0.75
CA GLU A 125 -17.75 56.17 -1.62
C GLU A 125 -18.77 56.61 -2.66
N LYS A 126 -19.45 55.67 -3.32
CA LYS A 126 -20.53 55.97 -4.28
C LYS A 126 -21.72 56.66 -3.63
N LEU A 127 -22.12 56.24 -2.44
CA LEU A 127 -23.19 56.90 -1.68
C LEU A 127 -22.78 58.31 -1.25
N LYS A 128 -21.52 58.52 -0.86
CA LYS A 128 -21.01 59.86 -0.53
C LYS A 128 -20.96 60.77 -1.76
N GLN A 129 -20.50 60.27 -2.91
CA GLN A 129 -20.50 61.04 -4.17
C GLN A 129 -21.92 61.31 -4.68
N HIS A 130 -22.81 60.30 -4.66
CA HIS A 130 -24.20 60.47 -5.07
C HIS A 130 -24.94 61.43 -4.15
N ASN A 131 -24.76 61.32 -2.82
CA ASN A 131 -25.39 62.23 -1.88
C ASN A 131 -24.86 63.68 -2.07
N MET A 132 -23.57 63.88 -2.31
CA MET A 132 -23.02 65.22 -2.55
C MET A 132 -23.43 65.80 -3.92
N ASN A 133 -23.55 64.97 -4.96
CA ASN A 133 -23.96 65.39 -6.29
C ASN A 133 -25.47 65.66 -6.37
N ASP A 134 -26.30 64.90 -5.64
CA ASP A 134 -27.76 65.05 -5.61
C ASP A 134 -28.20 66.22 -4.69
N ILE A 135 -27.45 66.49 -3.61
CA ILE A 135 -27.62 67.70 -2.77
C ILE A 135 -27.26 68.98 -3.54
N GLY A 136 -26.39 68.90 -4.55
CA GLY A 136 -26.02 70.04 -5.40
C GLY A 136 -27.01 70.36 -6.51
N GLU A 137 -27.84 69.40 -6.94
CA GLU A 137 -28.69 69.55 -8.14
C GLU A 137 -30.20 69.60 -7.83
N ASN A 138 -30.70 69.10 -6.68
CA ASN A 138 -32.14 69.07 -6.38
C ASN A 138 -32.53 69.48 -4.95
N MET A 139 -31.86 70.46 -4.32
CA MET A 139 -32.35 71.04 -3.06
C MET A 139 -33.61 71.89 -3.32
N ILE A 140 -34.80 71.30 -3.12
CA ILE A 140 -36.11 71.98 -3.23
C ILE A 140 -36.36 72.99 -2.09
N LEU A 141 -35.54 72.99 -1.03
CA LEU A 141 -35.65 73.93 0.09
C LEU A 141 -34.26 74.48 0.42
N THR A 142 -33.98 75.69 -0.05
CA THR A 142 -32.72 76.38 0.26
C THR A 142 -32.64 76.64 1.77
N LEU A 143 -31.46 76.61 2.39
CA LEU A 143 -31.29 77.05 3.80
C LEU A 143 -31.88 78.46 4.04
N ASN A 144 -31.84 79.30 3.01
CA ASN A 144 -32.45 80.62 2.98
C ASN A 144 -34.00 80.59 3.10
N ASP A 145 -34.68 79.53 2.63
CA ASP A 145 -36.13 79.37 2.77
C ASP A 145 -36.53 78.96 4.20
N ILE A 146 -35.66 78.21 4.89
CA ILE A 146 -35.84 77.84 6.31
C ILE A 146 -35.60 79.06 7.21
N GLU A 147 -34.57 79.85 6.92
CA GLU A 147 -34.26 81.09 7.65
C GLU A 147 -35.38 82.13 7.49
N LYS A 148 -35.96 82.25 6.28
CA LYS A 148 -37.07 83.17 5.99
C LYS A 148 -38.39 82.76 6.64
N ALA A 149 -38.64 81.46 6.84
CA ALA A 149 -39.82 80.98 7.57
C ALA A 149 -39.68 81.10 9.10
N THR A 150 -38.45 81.18 9.61
CA THR A 150 -38.19 81.24 11.06
C THR A 150 -38.06 82.68 11.57
N ASN A 151 -37.74 83.65 10.70
CA ASN A 151 -37.63 85.06 11.06
C ASN A 151 -38.99 85.80 11.23
N ASN A 152 -39.96 85.17 11.89
CA ASN A 152 -41.09 85.90 12.47
C ASN A 152 -41.87 85.14 13.56
N PHE A 153 -41.29 84.15 14.24
CA PHE A 153 -41.91 83.67 15.48
C PHE A 153 -41.45 84.55 16.64
N ASP A 154 -42.12 85.70 16.69
CA ASP A 154 -42.20 86.58 17.85
C ASP A 154 -42.52 85.78 19.12
N THR A 155 -41.81 86.14 20.17
CA THR A 155 -42.20 85.98 21.57
C THR A 155 -43.67 86.31 21.78
N ASP A 156 -44.46 85.31 22.19
CA ASP A 156 -45.73 85.51 22.87
C ASP A 156 -45.91 84.46 24.00
N TRP A 157 -45.60 84.93 25.21
CA TRP A 157 -46.15 84.63 26.54
C TRP A 157 -46.80 83.26 26.85
N ILE A 158 -46.18 82.50 27.78
CA ILE A 158 -46.72 82.21 29.14
C ILE A 158 -45.55 82.30 30.12
#